data_AF-A0A2K5Q517-F1
#
_entry.id   AF-A0A2K5Q517-F1
#
_cell.length_a   1.000
_cell.length_b   1.000
_cell.length_c   1.000
_cell.angle_alpha   90.00
_cell.angle_beta   90.00
_cell.angle_gamma   90.00
#
_symmetry.space_group_name_H-M   'P 1'
#
loop_
_entity.id
_entity.type
_entity.pdbx_description
1 polymer ?
#
loop_
_entity_poly.entity_id
_entity_poly.type
_entity_poly.pdbx_seq_one_letter_code
_entity_poly.pdbx_strand_id
1 'polypeptide(L)' 'MKSVEEIKQKCQAKFIMNRLKKNKELHKVQDIKEVKQNIHLIRAPLAGKGKQLEEKMDMDMEDAS' A
#
# COMPACT_ATOMS: atom_id res chain seq x y z
N MET A 1 35.67 -30.07 11.10
CA MET A 1 34.30 -30.10 10.52
C MET A 1 33.48 -28.86 10.87
N LYS A 2 33.52 -28.35 12.12
CA LYS A 2 32.77 -27.16 12.56
C LYS A 2 32.84 -25.93 11.63
N SER A 3 34.03 -25.56 11.14
CA SER A 3 34.18 -24.40 10.25
C SER A 3 33.48 -24.56 8.89
N VAL A 4 33.39 -25.78 8.36
CA VAL A 4 32.70 -26.04 7.09
C VAL A 4 31.18 -25.94 7.25
N GLU A 5 30.65 -26.42 8.37
CA GLU A 5 29.23 -26.27 8.72
C GLU A 5 28.84 -24.81 8.92
N GLU A 6 29.67 -24.02 9.60
CA GLU A 6 29.44 -22.58 9.78
C GLU A 6 29.44 -21.82 8.45
N ILE A 7 30.38 -22.14 7.55
CA ILE A 7 30.41 -21.56 6.19
C ILE A 7 29.15 -21.93 5.43
N LYS A 8 28.73 -23.20 5.50
CA LYS A 8 27.52 -23.69 4.84
C LYS A 8 26.27 -22.95 5.34
N GLN A 9 26.12 -22.81 6.67
CA GLN A 9 25.00 -22.09 7.28
C GLN A 9 24.98 -20.61 6.87
N LYS A 10 26.14 -19.93 6.89
CA LYS A 10 26.25 -18.52 6.47
C LYS A 10 25.86 -18.33 5.00
N CYS A 11 26.30 -19.21 4.11
CA CYS A 11 25.95 -19.16 2.69
C CYS A 11 24.45 -19.40 2.48
N GLN A 12 23.85 -20.38 3.16
CA GLN A 12 22.42 -20.65 3.07
C GLN A 12 21.58 -19.48 3.58
N ALA A 13 21.93 -18.93 4.76
CA ALA A 13 21.26 -17.76 5.31
C ALA A 13 21.33 -16.55 4.36
N LYS A 14 22.52 -16.29 3.78
CA LYS A 14 22.70 -15.21 2.80
C LYS A 14 21.87 -15.44 1.54
N PHE A 15 21.80 -16.66 1.03
CA PHE A 15 20.98 -17.00 -0.13
C PHE A 15 19.49 -16.77 0.13
N ILE A 16 18.99 -17.22 1.29
CA ILE A 16 17.60 -16.99 1.71
C ILE A 16 17.30 -15.50 1.82
N MET A 17 18.16 -14.73 2.50
CA MET A 17 17.97 -13.29 2.69
C MET A 17 17.97 -12.52 1.37
N ASN A 18 18.88 -12.85 0.46
CA ASN A 18 18.95 -12.23 -0.87
C ASN A 18 17.67 -12.50 -1.66
N ARG A 19 17.16 -13.74 -1.62
CA ARG A 19 15.90 -14.11 -2.27
C ARG A 19 14.71 -13.34 -1.70
N LEU A 20 14.61 -13.23 -0.37
CA LEU A 20 13.55 -12.49 0.29
C LEU A 20 13.60 -10.98 -0.04
N LYS A 21 14.80 -10.39 -0.09
CA LYS A 21 14.98 -8.97 -0.44
C LYS A 21 14.48 -8.67 -1.86
N LYS A 22 14.82 -9.52 -2.83
CA LYS A 22 14.37 -9.37 -4.22
C LYS A 22 12.85 -9.43 -4.36
N ASN A 23 12.18 -10.27 -3.56
CA ASN A 23 10.72 -10.33 -3.57
C ASN A 23 10.08 -9.01 -3.11
N LYS A 24 10.64 -8.37 -2.07
CA LYS A 24 10.14 -7.07 -1.60
C LYS A 24 10.24 -5.97 -2.67
N GLU A 25 11.29 -5.98 -3.48
CA GLU A 25 11.45 -5.02 -4.59
C GLU A 25 10.39 -5.25 -5.68
N LEU A 26 10.13 -6.50 -6.04
CA LEU A 26 9.09 -6.85 -7.01
C LEU A 26 7.69 -6.48 -6.51
N HIS A 27 7.39 -6.76 -5.23
CA HIS A 27 6.13 -6.36 -4.61
C HIS A 27 5.92 -4.84 -4.69
N LYS A 28 6.93 -4.02 -4.34
CA LYS A 28 6.80 -2.55 -4.43
C LYS A 28 6.44 -2.08 -5.85
N VAL A 29 7.07 -2.66 -6.87
CA VAL A 29 6.78 -2.31 -8.27
C VAL A 29 5.35 -2.74 -8.64
N GLN A 30 4.91 -3.90 -8.18
CA GLN A 30 3.54 -4.38 -8.38
C GLN A 30 2.52 -3.50 -7.67
N ASP A 31 2.74 -3.14 -6.41
CA ASP A 31 1.86 -2.27 -5.62
C ASP A 31 1.67 -0.91 -6.31
N ILE A 32 2.76 -0.31 -6.79
CA ILE A 32 2.68 0.96 -7.55
C ILE A 32 1.87 0.79 -8.83
N LYS A 33 2.06 -0.33 -9.55
CA LYS A 33 1.31 -0.62 -10.78
C LYS A 33 -0.18 -0.83 -10.48
N GLU A 34 -0.49 -1.58 -9.43
CA GLU A 34 -1.85 -1.87 -9.01
C GLU A 34 -2.58 -0.59 -8.61
N VAL A 35 -1.96 0.26 -7.78
CA VAL A 35 -2.53 1.55 -7.40
C VAL A 35 -2.77 2.43 -8.62
N LYS A 36 -1.82 2.51 -9.57
CA LYS A 36 -1.99 3.30 -10.80
C LYS A 36 -3.14 2.80 -11.68
N GLN A 37 -3.30 1.48 -11.80
CA GLN A 37 -4.36 0.87 -12.63
C GLN A 37 -5.73 0.95 -11.95
N ASN A 38 -5.78 0.69 -10.64
CA ASN A 38 -7.00 0.52 -9.87
C ASN A 38 -7.35 1.74 -9.02
N ILE A 39 -6.74 2.90 -9.29
CA ILE A 39 -6.97 4.13 -8.52
C ILE A 39 -8.45 4.51 -8.44
N HIS A 40 -9.21 4.15 -9.46
CA HIS A 40 -10.65 4.39 -9.59
C HIS A 40 -11.51 3.59 -8.60
N LEU A 41 -11.03 2.44 -8.11
CA LEU A 41 -11.73 1.63 -7.11
C LEU A 41 -11.61 2.22 -5.70
N ILE A 42 -10.62 3.10 -5.50
CA ILE A 42 -10.41 3.78 -4.24
C ILE A 42 -11.32 5.01 -4.24
N ARG A 43 -12.28 5.06 -3.30
CA ARG A 43 -13.04 6.27 -3.03
C ARG A 43 -12.04 7.35 -2.61
N ALA A 44 -11.87 8.39 -3.45
CA ALA A 44 -10.95 9.47 -3.13
C ALA A 44 -11.29 10.04 -1.74
N PRO A 45 -10.32 10.50 -0.92
CA PRO A 45 -10.59 11.08 0.40
C PRO A 45 -11.57 12.27 0.36
N LEU A 46 -11.77 12.85 -0.82
CA LEU A 46 -12.69 13.96 -1.10
C LEU A 46 -14.00 13.49 -1.76
N ALA A 47 -14.09 12.25 -2.23
CA ALA A 47 -15.28 11.70 -2.88
C ALA A 47 -16.43 11.56 -1.87
N GLY A 48 -17.34 12.53 -1.88
CA GLY A 48 -18.45 12.65 -0.93
C GLY A 48 -18.37 13.88 -0.03
N LYS A 49 -17.23 14.58 0.04
CA LYS A 49 -17.14 15.85 0.79
C LYS A 49 -17.94 16.98 0.14
N GLY A 50 -18.02 16.99 -1.20
CA GLY A 50 -18.91 17.92 -1.93
C GLY A 50 -20.38 17.71 -1.56
N LYS A 51 -20.86 16.45 -1.59
CA LYS A 51 -22.22 16.10 -1.17
C LYS A 51 -22.51 16.45 0.29
N GLN A 52 -21.55 16.21 1.20
CA GLN A 52 -21.70 16.59 2.62
C GLN A 52 -21.71 18.10 2.85
N LEU A 53 -21.10 18.89 1.96
CA LEU A 53 -21.13 20.35 2.04
C LEU A 53 -22.46 20.88 1.48
N GLU A 54 -22.94 20.33 0.38
CA GLU A 54 -24.26 20.64 -0.19
C GLU A 54 -25.38 20.32 0.81
N GLU A 55 -25.39 19.11 1.39
CA GLU A 55 -26.38 18.70 2.41
C GLU A 55 -26.39 19.63 3.65
N LYS A 56 -25.24 20.20 4.03
CA LYS A 56 -25.18 21.16 5.15
C LYS A 56 -25.71 22.54 4.76
N MET A 57 -25.40 23.00 3.55
CA MET A 57 -25.90 24.28 3.05
C MET A 57 -27.41 24.26 2.85
N ASP A 58 -27.97 23.13 2.41
CA ASP A 58 -29.42 22.97 2.26
C ASP A 58 -30.14 23.00 3.62
N MET A 59 -29.56 22.34 4.64
CA MET A 59 -30.11 22.34 6.01
C MET A 59 -30.06 23.75 6.64
N ASP A 60 -28.94 24.48 6.48
CA ASP A 60 -28.80 25.84 7.01
C ASP A 60 -29.76 26.85 6.32
N MET A 61 -30.20 26.58 5.08
CA MET A 61 -31.16 27.41 4.35
C MET A 61 -32.62 27.10 4.74
N GLU A 62 -32.95 25.85 5.09
CA GLU A 62 -34.26 25.47 5.64
C GLU A 62 -34.49 26.03 7.05
N ASP A 63 -33.44 26.08 7.90
CA ASP A 63 -33.53 26.63 9.26
C ASP A 63 -33.62 28.17 9.31
N ALA A 64 -33.36 28.85 8.18
CA ALA A 64 -33.38 30.31 8.05
C ALA A 64 -34.68 30.90 7.46
N SER A 65 -35.64 30.07 7.05
CA SER A 65 -36.98 30.46 6.57
C SER A 65 -38.07 30.22 7.62
#